data_AF-A0A0F5IJ48-F1
#
_entry.id   AF-A0A0F5IJ48-F1
#
_cell.length_a   1.000
_cell.length_b   1.000
_cell.length_c   1.000
_cell.angle_alpha   90.00
_cell.angle_beta   90.00
_cell.angle_gamma   90.00
#
_symmetry.space_group_name_H-M   'P 1'
#
loop_
_entity.id
_entity.type
_entity.pdbx_description
1 polymer ?
#
loop_
_entity_poly.entity_id
_entity_poly.type
_entity_poly.pdbx_seq_one_letter_code
_entity_poly.pdbx_strand_id
1 'polypeptide(L)'
;MKEHFIKAVEDGNVGKVRIALSNELLLDPRGKTFAEMLIYAKEKLPNLFEENKEANYNVPPKEDWNEAFLFKVKNDLDSNFSVEKLAFYQAVIEVVGKEKAETLEKEEQQSSSKPASDTMLVTRKKSKVKPTSITVTTGGAILTAAGICFGKTLLTIFGGTVLIGGVLLILNDIRK
;
A
#
# COMPACT_ATOMS: atom_id res chain seq x y z
N MET A 1 -1.15 1.32 14.34
CA MET A 1 -2.23 2.27 14.01
C MET A 1 -2.19 3.47 14.97
N LYS A 2 -2.50 4.69 14.50
CA LYS A 2 -2.36 5.94 15.30
C LYS A 2 -3.51 6.09 16.31
N GLU A 3 -3.22 6.53 17.54
CA GLU A 3 -4.21 6.62 18.63
C GLU A 3 -5.39 7.56 18.29
N HIS A 4 -5.11 8.70 17.64
CA HIS A 4 -6.15 9.65 17.24
C HIS A 4 -7.11 9.07 16.19
N PHE A 5 -6.65 8.12 15.37
CA PHE A 5 -7.51 7.44 14.40
C PHE A 5 -8.45 6.48 15.11
N ILE A 6 -7.91 5.67 16.04
CA ILE A 6 -8.71 4.73 16.84
C ILE A 6 -9.82 5.48 17.57
N LYS A 7 -9.47 6.56 18.28
CA LYS A 7 -10.45 7.43 18.95
C LYS A 7 -11.50 7.97 17.98
N ALA A 8 -11.11 8.46 16.80
CA ALA A 8 -12.07 8.95 15.81
C ALA A 8 -13.04 7.87 15.31
N VAL A 9 -12.58 6.61 15.19
CA VAL A 9 -13.44 5.47 14.84
C VAL A 9 -14.39 5.13 15.98
N GLU A 10 -13.89 5.05 17.21
CA GLU A 10 -14.70 4.77 18.41
C GLU A 10 -15.76 5.85 18.67
N ASP A 11 -15.41 7.11 18.43
CA ASP A 11 -16.31 8.27 18.56
C ASP A 11 -17.34 8.37 17.42
N GLY A 12 -17.30 7.49 16.41
CA GLY A 12 -18.20 7.57 15.25
C GLY A 12 -17.93 8.75 14.32
N ASN A 13 -16.74 9.38 14.41
CA ASN A 13 -16.42 10.59 13.65
C ASN A 13 -15.96 10.23 12.22
N VAL A 14 -16.93 9.92 11.37
CA VAL A 14 -16.71 9.48 9.99
C VAL A 14 -15.84 10.47 9.19
N GLY A 15 -16.05 11.79 9.36
CA GLY A 15 -15.26 12.80 8.66
C GLY A 15 -13.76 12.71 8.98
N LYS A 16 -13.40 12.63 10.27
CA LYS A 16 -11.99 12.47 10.69
C LYS A 16 -11.39 11.15 10.22
N VAL A 17 -12.17 10.07 10.25
CA VAL A 17 -11.73 8.75 9.78
C VAL A 17 -11.42 8.77 8.29
N ARG A 18 -12.29 9.35 7.46
CA ARG A 18 -12.08 9.48 6.01
C ARG A 18 -10.84 10.31 5.66
N ILE A 19 -10.66 11.44 6.32
CA ILE A 19 -9.47 12.30 6.14
C ILE A 19 -8.21 11.55 6.55
N ALA A 20 -8.24 10.83 7.68
CA ALA A 20 -7.09 10.04 8.12
C ALA A 20 -6.74 8.93 7.12
N LEU A 21 -7.74 8.24 6.56
CA LEU A 21 -7.53 7.22 5.53
C LEU A 21 -6.94 7.81 4.24
N SER A 22 -7.49 8.92 3.73
CA SER A 22 -7.00 9.55 2.50
C SER A 22 -5.59 10.13 2.65
N ASN A 23 -5.27 10.65 3.84
CA ASN A 23 -3.93 11.16 4.16
C ASN A 23 -2.91 10.03 4.39
N GLU A 24 -3.31 8.88 4.93
CA GLU A 24 -2.37 7.77 5.15
C GLU A 24 -1.76 7.29 3.83
N LEU A 25 -2.55 7.21 2.76
CA LEU A 25 -2.06 6.87 1.43
C LEU A 25 -1.05 7.91 0.90
N LEU A 26 -1.24 9.22 1.16
CA LEU A 26 -0.24 10.25 0.82
C LEU A 26 1.08 10.02 1.54
N LEU A 27 1.02 9.60 2.80
CA LEU A 27 2.19 9.39 3.63
C LEU A 27 2.94 8.12 3.22
N ASP A 28 2.22 7.01 3.05
CA ASP A 28 2.75 5.73 2.58
C ASP A 28 1.95 5.22 1.37
N PRO A 29 2.44 5.51 0.14
CA PRO A 29 1.81 5.05 -1.10
C PRO A 29 1.71 3.53 -1.25
N ARG A 30 2.43 2.73 -0.44
CA ARG A 30 2.33 1.26 -0.47
C ARG A 30 1.05 0.74 0.18
N GLY A 31 0.41 1.57 0.99
CA GLY A 31 -0.88 1.27 1.59
C GLY A 31 -0.87 0.16 2.66
N LYS A 32 0.29 -0.20 3.24
CA LYS A 32 0.36 -1.23 4.30
C LYS A 32 -0.48 -0.83 5.52
N THR A 33 -0.17 0.33 6.09
CA THR A 33 -0.87 0.90 7.24
C THR A 33 -2.30 1.31 6.89
N PHE A 34 -2.51 1.81 5.68
CA PHE A 34 -3.83 2.14 5.16
C PHE A 34 -4.77 0.93 5.15
N ALA A 35 -4.31 -0.24 4.70
CA ALA A 35 -5.13 -1.45 4.63
C ALA A 35 -5.62 -1.87 6.03
N GLU A 36 -4.73 -1.86 7.03
CA GLU A 36 -5.09 -2.13 8.43
C GLU A 36 -6.13 -1.12 8.95
N MET A 37 -5.91 0.17 8.69
CA MET A 37 -6.83 1.24 9.10
C MET A 37 -8.21 1.10 8.45
N LEU A 38 -8.25 0.74 7.16
CA LEU A 38 -9.49 0.57 6.41
C LEU A 38 -10.30 -0.61 6.94
N ILE A 39 -9.66 -1.76 7.21
CA ILE A 39 -10.31 -2.94 7.79
C ILE A 39 -10.95 -2.57 9.13
N TYR A 40 -10.16 -1.96 10.02
CA TYR A 40 -10.63 -1.55 11.35
C TYR A 40 -11.82 -0.58 11.28
N ALA A 41 -11.74 0.44 10.43
CA ALA A 41 -12.83 1.40 10.25
C ALA A 41 -14.10 0.73 9.69
N LYS A 42 -13.98 -0.17 8.70
CA LYS A 42 -15.13 -0.87 8.10
C LYS A 42 -15.89 -1.74 9.11
N GLU A 43 -15.17 -2.40 10.01
CA GLU A 43 -15.79 -3.25 11.03
C GLU A 43 -16.60 -2.47 12.07
N LYS A 44 -16.23 -1.21 12.31
CA LYS A 44 -16.82 -0.37 13.37
C LYS A 44 -17.79 0.68 12.83
N LEU A 45 -17.62 1.13 11.59
CA LEU A 45 -18.40 2.21 10.97
C LEU A 45 -19.13 1.72 9.72
N PRO A 46 -20.39 1.24 9.87
CA PRO A 46 -21.16 0.78 8.71
C PRO A 46 -21.49 1.91 7.72
N ASN A 47 -21.46 3.17 8.16
CA ASN A 47 -21.66 4.37 7.35
C ASN A 47 -20.35 5.00 6.87
N LEU A 48 -19.24 4.25 6.85
CA LEU A 48 -17.94 4.76 6.39
C LEU A 48 -17.99 5.25 4.94
N PHE A 49 -18.71 4.54 4.08
CA PHE A 49 -18.79 4.85 2.65
C PHE A 49 -20.11 5.52 2.27
N GLU A 50 -20.04 6.36 1.26
CA GLU A 50 -21.19 6.95 0.58
C GLU A 50 -21.43 6.28 -0.77
N GLU A 51 -22.63 6.46 -1.31
CA GLU A 51 -22.92 6.18 -2.70
C GLU A 51 -22.02 7.02 -3.62
N ASN A 52 -21.57 6.42 -4.71
CA ASN A 52 -20.66 7.05 -5.65
C ASN A 52 -21.36 8.17 -6.44
N LYS A 53 -20.75 9.34 -6.42
CA LYS A 53 -21.16 10.49 -7.24
C LYS A 53 -20.19 10.69 -8.39
N GLU A 54 -20.69 11.25 -9.49
CA GLU A 54 -19.85 11.58 -10.65
C GLU A 54 -18.70 12.50 -10.25
N ALA A 55 -17.51 12.22 -10.77
CA ALA A 55 -16.34 13.05 -10.55
C ALA A 55 -16.40 14.30 -11.43
N ASN A 56 -16.02 15.46 -10.87
CA ASN A 56 -15.96 16.71 -11.60
C ASN A 56 -14.54 16.97 -12.18
N TYR A 57 -13.97 15.96 -12.84
CA TYR A 57 -12.72 16.08 -13.59
C TYR A 57 -12.65 15.02 -14.68
N ASN A 58 -11.88 15.34 -15.73
CA ASN A 58 -11.53 14.36 -16.75
C ASN A 58 -10.32 13.56 -16.28
N VAL A 59 -10.36 12.24 -16.53
CA VAL A 59 -9.23 11.35 -16.29
C VAL A 59 -8.28 11.45 -17.48
N PRO A 60 -7.06 12.00 -17.32
CA PRO A 60 -6.07 12.00 -18.38
C PRO A 60 -5.51 10.58 -18.61
N PRO A 61 -4.81 10.36 -19.73
CA PRO A 61 -4.04 9.13 -19.95
C PRO A 61 -3.13 8.81 -18.76
N LYS A 62 -2.88 7.52 -18.52
CA LYS A 62 -2.14 7.05 -17.35
C LYS A 62 -0.71 7.61 -17.29
N GLU A 63 -0.14 7.85 -18.46
CA GLU A 63 1.20 8.41 -18.67
C GLU A 63 1.30 9.87 -18.18
N ASP A 64 0.16 10.58 -18.12
CA ASP A 64 0.07 11.98 -17.71
C ASP A 64 -0.32 12.14 -16.22
N TRP A 65 -0.43 11.04 -15.47
CA TRP A 65 -0.73 11.08 -14.04
C TRP A 65 0.43 11.68 -13.27
N ASN A 66 0.16 12.81 -12.61
CA ASN A 66 1.13 13.55 -11.82
C ASN A 66 0.53 13.94 -10.47
N GLU A 67 1.34 14.59 -9.64
CA GLU A 67 0.93 15.04 -8.31
C GLU A 67 -0.28 15.98 -8.34
N ALA A 68 -0.38 16.87 -9.34
CA ALA A 68 -1.53 17.75 -9.49
C ALA A 68 -2.83 16.97 -9.78
N PHE A 69 -2.74 15.92 -10.59
CA PHE A 69 -3.87 15.02 -10.83
C PHE A 69 -4.23 14.22 -9.57
N LEU A 70 -3.24 13.69 -8.85
CA LEU A 70 -3.44 13.01 -7.57
C LEU A 70 -4.23 13.88 -6.57
N PHE A 71 -3.87 15.15 -6.43
CA PHE A 71 -4.60 16.07 -5.53
C PHE A 71 -6.03 16.35 -6.00
N LYS A 72 -6.30 16.41 -7.31
CA LYS A 72 -7.68 16.50 -7.82
C LYS A 72 -8.51 15.29 -7.42
N VAL A 73 -7.95 14.08 -7.60
CA VAL A 73 -8.60 12.83 -7.21
C VAL A 73 -8.82 12.76 -5.70
N LYS A 74 -7.84 13.19 -4.91
CA LYS A 74 -7.97 13.27 -3.45
C LYS A 74 -9.09 14.22 -3.03
N ASN A 75 -9.15 15.41 -3.60
CA ASN A 75 -10.19 16.40 -3.24
C ASN A 75 -11.59 15.88 -3.55
N ASP A 76 -11.74 15.16 -4.66
CA ASP A 76 -13.00 14.50 -5.01
C ASP A 76 -13.36 13.37 -4.04
N LEU A 77 -12.39 12.54 -3.64
CA LEU A 77 -12.55 11.53 -2.60
C LEU A 77 -12.95 12.15 -1.24
N ASP A 78 -12.32 13.26 -0.85
CA ASP A 78 -12.63 13.97 0.39
C ASP A 78 -14.06 14.55 0.37
N SER A 79 -14.60 14.87 -0.83
CA SER A 79 -15.96 15.38 -1.02
C SER A 79 -17.05 14.30 -1.06
N ASN A 80 -16.72 13.12 -1.58
CA ASN A 80 -17.61 11.96 -1.63
C ASN A 80 -16.76 10.71 -1.43
N PHE A 81 -16.82 10.15 -0.22
CA PHE A 81 -15.99 9.01 0.14
C PHE A 81 -16.67 7.70 -0.26
N SER A 82 -16.63 7.39 -1.56
CA SER A 82 -17.14 6.14 -2.13
C SER A 82 -16.04 5.09 -2.26
N VAL A 83 -16.44 3.83 -2.38
CA VAL A 83 -15.49 2.70 -2.57
C VAL A 83 -14.75 2.85 -3.90
N GLU A 84 -15.44 3.30 -4.93
CA GLU A 84 -14.95 3.49 -6.29
C GLU A 84 -13.90 4.62 -6.36
N LYS A 85 -14.18 5.77 -5.73
CA LYS A 85 -13.23 6.88 -5.68
C LYS A 85 -12.00 6.52 -4.84
N LEU A 86 -12.18 5.77 -3.75
CA LEU A 86 -11.06 5.31 -2.94
C LEU A 86 -10.16 4.35 -3.71
N ALA A 87 -10.74 3.39 -4.44
CA ALA A 87 -10.00 2.47 -5.30
C ALA A 87 -9.26 3.21 -6.42
N PHE A 88 -9.90 4.21 -7.04
CA PHE A 88 -9.26 5.03 -8.07
C PHE A 88 -8.10 5.86 -7.50
N TYR A 89 -8.30 6.47 -6.33
CA TYR A 89 -7.25 7.20 -5.62
C TYR A 89 -6.04 6.32 -5.28
N GLN A 90 -6.26 5.08 -4.82
CA GLN A 90 -5.20 4.11 -4.61
C GLN A 90 -4.42 3.78 -5.90
N ALA A 91 -5.12 3.62 -7.03
CA ALA A 91 -4.46 3.35 -8.30
C ALA A 91 -3.60 4.54 -8.78
N VAL A 92 -4.08 5.76 -8.59
CA VAL A 92 -3.33 6.98 -8.97
C VAL A 92 -2.11 7.16 -8.08
N ILE A 93 -2.26 6.96 -6.77
CA ILE A 93 -1.14 7.14 -5.84
C ILE A 93 -0.07 6.06 -5.97
N GLU A 94 -0.43 4.83 -6.35
CA GLU A 94 0.54 3.78 -6.66
C GLU A 94 1.41 4.16 -7.87
N VAL A 95 0.87 4.92 -8.84
CA VAL A 95 1.62 5.37 -10.02
C VAL A 95 2.46 6.61 -9.70
N VAL A 96 1.85 7.62 -9.08
CA VAL A 96 2.51 8.90 -8.81
C VAL A 96 3.50 8.78 -7.64
N GLY A 97 3.21 7.93 -6.67
CA GLY A 97 4.00 7.74 -5.45
C GLY A 97 5.11 6.70 -5.54
N LYS A 98 5.41 6.14 -6.73
CA LYS A 98 6.42 5.07 -6.89
C LYS A 98 7.78 5.45 -6.34
N GLU A 99 8.28 6.63 -6.69
CA GLU A 99 9.60 7.09 -6.23
C GLU A 99 9.65 7.19 -4.69
N LYS A 100 8.54 7.65 -4.08
CA LYS A 100 8.40 7.73 -2.63
C LYS A 100 8.33 6.35 -2.00
N ALA A 101 7.58 5.42 -2.59
CA ALA A 101 7.48 4.04 -2.14
C ALA A 101 8.85 3.33 -2.19
N GLU A 102 9.62 3.50 -3.27
CA GLU A 102 10.97 2.95 -3.39
C GLU A 102 11.95 3.54 -2.37
N THR A 103 11.86 4.85 -2.12
CA THR A 103 12.73 5.55 -1.15
C THR A 103 12.50 5.02 0.26
N LEU A 104 11.24 4.91 0.68
CA LEU A 104 10.87 4.33 1.96
C LEU A 104 11.39 2.88 2.11
N GLU A 105 11.67 2.18 1.00
CA GLU A 105 11.94 0.72 0.98
C GLU A 105 13.40 0.51 1.25
N LYS A 106 14.20 1.36 0.60
CA LYS A 106 15.62 1.52 0.87
C LYS A 106 15.85 1.99 2.30
N GLU A 107 15.07 2.94 2.82
CA GLU A 107 15.19 3.41 4.21
C GLU A 107 14.87 2.32 5.24
N GLU A 108 13.80 1.54 5.04
CA GLU A 108 13.47 0.38 5.90
C GLU A 108 14.56 -0.70 5.85
N GLN A 109 15.14 -0.96 4.67
CA GLN A 109 16.23 -1.93 4.51
C GLN A 109 17.55 -1.45 5.15
N GLN A 110 17.86 -0.16 5.04
CA GLN A 110 19.06 0.42 5.64
C GLN A 110 18.97 0.52 7.17
N SER A 111 17.80 0.89 7.70
CA SER A 111 17.57 0.93 9.16
C SER A 111 17.63 -0.44 9.82
N SER A 112 17.25 -1.51 9.10
CA SER A 112 17.37 -2.91 9.53
C SER A 112 18.82 -3.44 9.51
N SER A 113 19.76 -2.69 8.93
CA SER A 113 21.15 -3.10 8.72
C SER A 113 22.16 -2.43 9.65
N LYS A 114 21.74 -1.73 10.71
CA LYS A 114 22.68 -1.20 11.72
C LYS A 114 23.22 -2.35 12.60
N PRO A 115 24.51 -2.73 12.51
CA PRO A 115 25.09 -3.60 13.53
C PRO A 115 25.19 -2.80 14.83
N ALA A 116 24.60 -3.32 15.91
CA ALA A 116 24.82 -2.82 17.26
C ALA A 116 26.34 -2.86 17.53
N SER A 117 26.96 -1.68 17.55
CA SER A 117 28.35 -1.52 17.97
C SER A 117 28.32 -1.14 19.44
N ASP A 118 28.61 -2.11 20.31
CA ASP A 118 29.18 -1.80 21.62
C ASP A 118 30.19 -2.89 22.07
N THR A 119 31.46 -2.50 21.96
CA THR A 119 32.58 -2.72 22.88
C THR A 119 32.73 -4.07 23.61
N MET A 120 33.74 -4.87 23.24
CA MET A 120 34.99 -5.08 24.02
C MET A 120 35.74 -6.37 23.59
N LEU A 121 37.06 -6.26 23.54
CA LEU A 121 38.09 -7.21 23.10
C LEU A 121 38.07 -8.59 23.80
N VAL A 122 38.46 -9.65 23.08
CA VAL A 122 39.53 -10.61 23.47
C VAL A 122 39.76 -11.70 22.38
N THR A 123 40.93 -11.62 21.76
CA THR A 123 41.91 -12.67 21.40
C THR A 123 41.56 -13.87 20.47
N ARG A 124 42.23 -13.82 19.30
CA ARG A 124 42.84 -14.90 18.47
C ARG A 124 42.20 -16.31 18.44
N LYS A 125 41.88 -16.77 17.23
CA LYS A 125 42.69 -17.82 16.54
C LYS A 125 42.40 -17.86 15.04
N LYS A 126 43.46 -17.87 14.23
CA LYS A 126 43.39 -18.11 12.77
C LYS A 126 43.03 -19.58 12.52
N SER A 127 42.03 -19.84 11.68
CA SER A 127 41.91 -21.10 10.95
C SER A 127 41.55 -20.81 9.50
N LYS A 128 42.34 -21.39 8.60
CA LYS A 128 42.29 -21.27 7.15
C LYS A 128 41.45 -22.46 6.66
N VAL A 129 40.24 -22.23 6.17
CA VAL A 129 39.43 -23.29 5.54
C VAL A 129 38.83 -22.75 4.24
N LYS A 130 38.98 -23.55 3.19
CA LYS A 130 38.70 -23.29 1.76
C LYS A 130 37.19 -23.11 1.50
N PRO A 131 36.77 -22.46 0.40
CA PRO A 131 35.35 -22.29 0.08
C PRO A 131 34.77 -23.62 -0.42
N THR A 132 33.93 -24.26 0.40
CA THR A 132 33.20 -25.46 -0.01
C THR A 132 31.82 -25.06 -0.50
N SER A 133 31.61 -25.29 -1.79
CA SER A 133 30.35 -25.26 -2.53
C SER A 133 29.19 -25.84 -1.74
N ILE A 134 28.22 -24.98 -1.40
CA ILE A 134 26.91 -25.40 -0.91
C ILE A 134 26.15 -25.98 -2.10
N THR A 135 26.18 -27.31 -2.18
CA THR A 135 25.31 -28.10 -3.04
C THR A 135 24.03 -28.33 -2.26
N VAL A 136 22.96 -27.64 -2.61
CA VAL A 136 21.60 -27.97 -2.15
C VAL A 136 20.90 -28.65 -3.31
N THR A 137 20.86 -29.97 -3.26
CA THR A 137 20.14 -30.80 -4.22
C THR A 137 18.83 -31.27 -3.60
N THR A 138 17.75 -30.85 -4.27
CA THR A 138 16.39 -31.41 -4.27
C THR A 138 15.39 -30.79 -3.28
N GLY A 139 14.58 -29.86 -3.79
CA GLY A 139 13.37 -29.39 -3.11
C GLY A 139 12.72 -28.11 -3.65
N GLY A 140 12.64 -27.91 -4.97
CA GLY A 140 11.61 -27.08 -5.62
C GLY A 140 11.67 -25.54 -5.50
N ALA A 141 11.69 -24.90 -6.68
CA ALA A 141 11.47 -23.48 -6.97
C ALA A 141 12.58 -22.48 -6.57
N ILE A 142 13.59 -22.39 -7.44
CA ILE A 142 14.36 -21.17 -7.61
C ILE A 142 13.39 -20.11 -8.14
N LEU A 143 12.96 -19.16 -7.31
CA LEU A 143 12.37 -17.91 -7.81
C LEU A 143 13.48 -17.10 -8.47
N THR A 144 13.76 -17.42 -9.73
CA THR A 144 14.38 -16.45 -10.63
C THR A 144 13.43 -15.27 -10.72
N ALA A 145 13.80 -14.14 -10.10
CA ALA A 145 13.19 -12.86 -10.36
C ALA A 145 13.53 -12.45 -11.81
N ALA A 146 12.89 -13.11 -12.77
CA ALA A 146 12.71 -12.54 -14.09
C ALA A 146 11.74 -11.38 -13.90
N GLY A 147 12.23 -10.15 -14.11
CA GLY A 147 11.45 -8.94 -14.02
C GLY A 147 10.19 -9.08 -14.86
N ILE A 148 9.03 -9.07 -14.19
CA ILE A 148 7.75 -9.01 -14.87
C ILE A 148 7.63 -7.58 -15.40
N CYS A 149 8.00 -7.39 -16.67
CA CYS A 149 7.46 -6.30 -17.45
C CYS A 149 5.93 -6.52 -17.50
N PHE A 150 5.20 -5.84 -16.63
CA PHE A 150 3.74 -5.81 -16.72
C PHE A 150 3.33 -5.00 -17.95
N GLY A 151 3.24 -5.71 -19.07
CA GLY A 151 2.50 -5.29 -20.24
C GLY A 151 0.99 -5.35 -19.95
N LYS A 152 0.34 -4.21 -20.18
CA LYS A 152 -1.07 -3.97 -20.51
C LYS A 152 -2.02 -5.18 -20.42
N THR A 153 -2.75 -5.30 -19.31
CA THR A 153 -4.15 -5.79 -19.13
C THR A 153 -4.33 -5.97 -17.61
N LEU A 154 -5.38 -5.50 -16.92
CA LEU A 154 -6.79 -5.69 -17.20
C LEU A 154 -7.58 -4.74 -16.27
N LEU A 155 -8.12 -3.64 -16.81
CA LEU A 155 -9.19 -2.88 -16.15
C LEU A 155 -10.50 -3.62 -16.42
N THR A 156 -10.91 -4.52 -15.53
CA THR A 156 -12.28 -5.05 -15.55
C THR A 156 -13.12 -4.21 -14.60
N ILE A 157 -13.71 -3.14 -15.13
CA ILE A 157 -14.87 -2.49 -14.54
C ILE A 157 -16.06 -3.37 -14.91
N PHE A 158 -16.61 -4.09 -13.95
CA PHE A 158 -18.05 -4.35 -13.71
C PHE A 158 -18.17 -5.45 -12.65
N GLY A 159 -18.67 -5.09 -11.46
CA GLY A 159 -19.21 -6.03 -10.47
C GLY A 159 -18.29 -7.20 -10.04
N GLY A 160 -17.34 -6.93 -9.16
CA GLY A 160 -16.67 -7.97 -8.36
C GLY A 160 -15.23 -8.27 -8.80
N THR A 161 -14.30 -8.05 -7.87
CA THR A 161 -12.85 -8.27 -7.94
C THR A 161 -12.04 -7.26 -8.77
N VAL A 162 -11.44 -6.30 -8.07
CA VAL A 162 -10.34 -5.48 -8.59
C VAL A 162 -9.03 -6.12 -8.11
N LEU A 163 -8.26 -6.66 -9.05
CA LEU A 163 -6.89 -7.13 -8.83
C LEU A 163 -5.93 -6.03 -9.29
N ILE A 164 -5.40 -5.26 -8.35
CA ILE A 164 -4.31 -4.31 -8.60
C ILE A 164 -3.17 -4.66 -7.64
N GLY A 165 -1.99 -4.92 -8.20
CA GLY A 165 -0.71 -4.92 -7.46
C GLY A 165 -0.69 -5.67 -6.13
N GLY A 166 -0.98 -6.97 -6.10
CA GLY A 166 -0.66 -7.82 -4.95
C GLY A 166 -1.67 -7.86 -3.78
N VAL A 167 -2.76 -7.09 -3.81
CA VAL A 167 -3.84 -7.22 -2.82
C VAL A 167 -5.16 -7.56 -3.50
N LEU A 168 -5.65 -8.79 -3.26
CA LEU A 168 -6.98 -9.22 -3.68
C LEU A 168 -8.02 -8.62 -2.72
N LEU A 169 -8.67 -7.52 -3.11
CA LEU A 169 -9.81 -7.01 -2.37
C LEU A 169 -11.04 -7.88 -2.67
N ILE A 170 -11.31 -8.85 -1.81
CA ILE A 170 -12.55 -9.62 -1.83
C ILE A 170 -13.68 -8.71 -1.36
N LEU A 171 -14.45 -8.17 -2.30
CA LEU A 171 -15.74 -7.57 -2.03
C LEU A 171 -16.72 -8.70 -1.74
N ASN A 172 -16.82 -9.11 -0.48
CA ASN A 172 -17.92 -9.97 -0.05
C ASN A 172 -19.18 -9.10 -0.02
N ASP A 173 -20.00 -9.20 -1.08
CA ASP A 173 -21.35 -8.65 -1.12
C ASP A 173 -22.17 -9.37 -0.05
N ILE A 174 -22.22 -8.80 1.16
CA ILE A 174 -23.20 -9.20 2.18
C ILE A 174 -24.51 -8.52 1.80
N ARG A 175 -25.17 -9.07 0.78
CA ARG A 175 -26.60 -8.85 0.58
C ARG A 175 -27.35 -10.04 1.16
N LYS A 176 -28.05 -9.75 2.26
CA LYS A 176 -29.06 -10.59 2.90
C LYS A 176 -30.35 -10.57 2.09
#